data_AF-A0A7C6WL09-F1
#
_entry.id   AF-A0A7C6WL09-F1
#
_cell.length_a   1.000
_cell.length_b   1.000
_cell.length_c   1.000
_cell.angle_alpha   90.00
_cell.angle_beta   90.00
_cell.angle_gamma   90.00
#
_symmetry.space_group_name_H-M   'P 1'
#
loop_
_entity.id
_entity.type
_entity.pdbx_description
1 polymer ?
#
loop_
_entity_poly.entity_id
_entity_poly.type
_entity_poly.pdbx_seq_one_letter_code
_entity_poly.pdbx_strand_id
1 'polypeptide(L)'
;MNYILTNFLNTGGMQFFLIMITFALSLGAQTWVQNRYQKYRKVLSNSQLTGYEVAQRILNRHGITYITVQENPRGGVLSDHFNPQTNVVNLSKEVYYGKTIASASIAAHEIGHVLQYHEQYGFIGLRNRVLPLAMISSQLGWTVLMIGLFSGLDSLFLIGIVLIAVIGLF
;
A
#
# COMPACT_ATOMS: atom_id res chain seq x y z
N MET A 1 -1.03 -31.32 -30.72
CA MET A 1 -1.71 -30.67 -29.58
C MET A 1 -0.81 -30.58 -28.34
N ASN A 2 -0.12 -31.66 -27.93
CA ASN A 2 0.69 -31.65 -26.70
C ASN A 2 1.96 -30.78 -26.75
N TYR A 3 2.65 -30.68 -27.89
CA TYR A 3 3.92 -29.92 -28.00
C TYR A 3 3.78 -28.39 -27.86
N ILE A 4 2.62 -27.83 -28.26
CA ILE A 4 2.34 -26.40 -28.15
C ILE A 4 1.97 -26.06 -26.70
N LEU A 5 1.21 -26.94 -26.04
CA LEU A 5 0.90 -26.82 -24.61
C LEU A 5 2.15 -26.97 -23.74
N THR A 6 3.06 -27.92 -24.03
CA THR A 6 4.31 -28.05 -23.26
C THR A 6 5.24 -26.87 -23.48
N ASN A 7 5.37 -26.31 -24.69
CA ASN A 7 6.19 -25.10 -24.91
C ASN A 7 5.57 -23.82 -24.31
N PHE A 8 4.24 -23.70 -24.31
CA PHE A 8 3.54 -22.62 -23.61
C PHE A 8 3.75 -22.72 -22.09
N LEU A 9 3.74 -23.93 -21.53
CA LEU A 9 4.01 -24.17 -20.11
C LEU A 9 5.51 -24.10 -19.75
N ASN A 10 6.44 -24.19 -20.71
CA ASN A 10 7.86 -24.39 -20.39
C ASN A 10 8.58 -23.14 -19.85
N THR A 11 8.20 -21.92 -20.25
CA THR A 11 8.67 -20.71 -19.52
C THR A 11 7.86 -19.44 -19.83
N GLY A 12 7.41 -19.23 -21.07
CA GLY A 12 6.79 -17.96 -21.48
C GLY A 12 5.26 -17.87 -21.30
N GLY A 13 4.52 -18.94 -21.61
CA GLY A 13 3.06 -18.92 -21.58
C GLY A 13 2.45 -19.07 -20.19
N MET A 14 3.05 -19.88 -19.31
CA MET A 14 2.65 -19.95 -17.90
C MET A 14 2.90 -18.63 -17.17
N GLN A 15 4.04 -17.98 -17.42
CA GLN A 15 4.33 -16.64 -16.88
C GLN A 15 3.31 -15.61 -17.39
N PHE A 16 3.02 -15.60 -18.69
CA PHE A 16 2.02 -14.70 -19.25
C PHE A 16 0.62 -14.93 -18.66
N PHE A 17 0.22 -16.19 -18.48
CA PHE A 17 -1.04 -16.53 -17.84
C PHE A 17 -1.13 -16.05 -16.38
N LEU A 18 -0.07 -16.23 -15.60
CA LEU A 18 0.01 -15.72 -14.23
C LEU A 18 -0.01 -14.19 -14.17
N ILE A 19 0.68 -13.52 -15.09
CA ILE A 19 0.64 -12.06 -15.23
C ILE A 19 -0.78 -11.60 -15.56
N MET A 20 -1.46 -12.28 -16.50
CA MET A 20 -2.83 -11.94 -16.87
C MET A 20 -3.80 -12.14 -15.71
N ILE A 21 -3.66 -13.21 -14.92
CA ILE A 21 -4.47 -13.43 -13.72
C ILE A 21 -4.22 -12.35 -12.67
N THR A 22 -2.96 -12.08 -12.34
CA THR A 22 -2.62 -11.08 -11.32
C THR A 22 -3.05 -9.67 -11.74
N PHE A 23 -2.93 -9.35 -13.03
CA PHE A 23 -3.44 -8.10 -13.60
C PHE A 23 -4.97 -8.03 -13.52
N ALA A 24 -5.68 -9.08 -13.91
CA ALA A 24 -7.14 -9.14 -13.84
C ALA A 24 -7.65 -9.01 -12.39
N LEU A 25 -7.00 -9.68 -11.44
CA LEU A 25 -7.30 -9.57 -10.01
C LEU A 25 -7.06 -8.15 -9.50
N SER A 26 -5.95 -7.52 -9.89
CA SER A 26 -5.61 -6.15 -9.50
C SER A 26 -6.64 -5.15 -10.02
N LEU A 27 -7.05 -5.27 -11.28
CA LEU A 27 -8.12 -4.45 -11.86
C LEU A 27 -9.47 -4.71 -11.17
N GLY A 28 -9.80 -5.97 -10.88
CA GLY A 28 -11.02 -6.33 -10.15
C GLY A 28 -11.06 -5.70 -8.75
N ALA A 29 -9.96 -5.77 -8.00
CA ALA A 29 -9.85 -5.14 -6.70
C ALA A 29 -9.97 -3.61 -6.78
N GLN A 30 -9.25 -2.99 -7.72
CA GLN A 30 -9.28 -1.54 -7.91
C GLN A 30 -10.69 -1.04 -8.25
N THR A 31 -11.37 -1.70 -9.18
CA THR A 31 -12.74 -1.35 -9.57
C THR A 31 -13.72 -1.54 -8.42
N TRP A 32 -13.56 -2.60 -7.61
CA TRP A 32 -14.38 -2.81 -6.43
C TRP A 32 -14.24 -1.68 -5.39
N VAL A 33 -13.01 -1.27 -5.07
CA VAL A 33 -12.75 -0.16 -4.13
C VAL A 33 -13.35 1.14 -4.67
N GLN A 34 -13.14 1.44 -5.95
CA GLN A 34 -13.70 2.63 -6.58
C GLN A 34 -15.23 2.62 -6.55
N ASN A 35 -15.87 1.49 -6.88
CA ASN A 35 -17.32 1.35 -6.83
C ASN A 35 -17.87 1.56 -5.42
N ARG A 36 -17.17 1.04 -4.40
CA ARG A 36 -17.55 1.25 -3.00
C ARG A 36 -17.41 2.71 -2.62
N TYR A 37 -16.30 3.36 -2.95
CA TYR A 37 -16.12 4.79 -2.72
C TYR A 37 -17.25 5.61 -3.36
N GLN A 38 -17.57 5.37 -4.65
CA GLN A 38 -18.63 6.10 -5.37
C GLN A 38 -20.02 5.90 -4.76
N LYS A 39 -20.29 4.71 -4.20
CA LYS A 39 -21.54 4.44 -3.48
C LYS A 39 -21.59 5.20 -2.15
N TYR A 40 -20.54 5.11 -1.33
CA TYR A 40 -20.56 5.63 0.06
C TYR A 40 -20.22 7.11 0.18
N ARG A 41 -19.62 7.72 -0.84
CA ARG A 41 -19.45 9.18 -0.91
C ARG A 41 -20.76 9.94 -1.08
N LYS A 42 -21.88 9.26 -1.36
CA LYS A 42 -23.23 9.85 -1.46
C LYS A 42 -24.08 9.59 -0.23
N VAL A 43 -23.64 8.70 0.66
CA VAL A 43 -24.38 8.33 1.87
C VAL A 43 -23.90 9.18 3.03
N LEU A 44 -24.78 10.02 3.57
CA LEU A 44 -24.48 10.86 4.72
C LEU A 44 -24.14 10.00 5.95
N SER A 45 -23.18 10.47 6.74
CA SER A 45 -22.87 9.88 8.04
C SER A 45 -23.92 10.30 9.07
N ASN A 46 -24.35 9.39 9.93
CA ASN A 46 -25.26 9.70 11.04
C ASN A 46 -24.71 10.79 11.98
N SER A 47 -23.38 10.89 12.08
CA SER A 47 -22.72 11.92 12.89
C SER A 47 -22.79 13.32 12.28
N GLN A 48 -23.07 13.43 10.98
CA GLN A 48 -23.05 14.66 10.19
C GLN A 48 -21.75 15.48 10.28
N LEU A 49 -20.68 14.86 10.76
CA LEU A 49 -19.35 15.45 10.83
C LEU A 49 -18.67 15.40 9.47
N THR A 50 -17.91 16.45 9.15
CA THR A 50 -17.02 16.46 8.00
C THR A 50 -15.80 15.57 8.24
N GLY A 51 -15.08 15.18 7.18
CA GLY A 51 -13.81 14.46 7.35
C GLY A 51 -12.80 15.23 8.22
N TYR A 52 -12.73 16.55 8.06
CA TYR A 52 -11.92 17.41 8.93
C TYR A 52 -12.33 17.31 10.42
N GLU A 53 -13.63 17.41 10.71
CA GLU A 53 -14.13 17.33 12.09
C GLU A 53 -13.89 15.96 12.70
N VAL A 54 -14.04 14.88 11.91
CA VAL A 54 -13.69 13.52 12.34
C VAL A 54 -12.21 13.42 12.67
N ALA A 55 -11.34 13.91 11.79
CA ALA A 55 -9.90 13.87 12.00
C ALA A 55 -9.49 14.62 13.28
N GLN A 56 -9.96 15.86 13.44
CA GLN A 56 -9.71 16.67 14.63
C GLN A 56 -10.25 16.01 15.90
N ARG A 57 -11.43 15.39 15.84
CA ARG A 57 -12.01 14.72 17.00
C ARG A 57 -11.17 13.52 17.45
N ILE A 58 -10.61 12.75 16.51
CA ILE A 58 -9.72 11.63 16.83
C ILE A 58 -8.41 12.15 17.41
N LEU A 59 -7.76 13.14 16.76
CA LEU A 59 -6.52 13.75 17.26
C LEU A 59 -6.68 14.30 18.68
N ASN A 60 -7.75 15.04 18.93
CA ASN A 60 -8.05 15.61 20.25
C ASN A 60 -8.28 14.52 21.32
N ARG A 61 -8.91 13.40 20.96
CA ARG A 61 -9.10 12.27 21.89
C ARG A 61 -7.79 11.60 22.28
N HIS A 62 -6.79 11.63 21.40
CA HIS A 62 -5.46 11.07 21.66
C HIS A 62 -4.46 12.13 22.17
N GLY A 63 -4.89 13.38 22.41
CA GLY A 63 -4.02 14.45 22.90
C GLY A 63 -2.97 14.93 21.88
N ILE A 64 -3.18 14.66 20.59
CA ILE A 64 -2.22 14.98 19.53
C ILE A 64 -2.53 16.39 18.98
N THR A 65 -1.63 17.35 19.22
CA THR A 65 -1.82 18.75 18.84
C THR A 65 -0.84 19.27 17.78
N TYR A 66 0.27 18.56 17.55
CA TYR A 66 1.32 18.98 16.61
C TYR A 66 1.03 18.59 15.15
N ILE A 67 -0.07 17.88 14.90
CA ILE A 67 -0.49 17.45 13.56
C ILE A 67 -1.46 18.46 12.99
N THR A 68 -1.19 18.93 11.78
CA THR A 68 -2.09 19.85 11.07
C THR A 68 -2.92 19.09 10.05
N VAL A 69 -4.24 19.21 10.11
CA VAL A 69 -5.16 18.68 9.10
C VAL A 69 -5.54 19.82 8.14
N GLN A 70 -5.29 19.63 6.85
CA GLN A 70 -5.59 20.63 5.82
C GLN A 70 -6.23 20.00 4.58
N GLU A 71 -6.90 20.84 3.79
CA GLU A 71 -7.31 20.46 2.44
C GLU A 71 -6.07 20.29 1.55
N ASN A 72 -6.03 19.22 0.75
CA ASN A 72 -4.91 18.93 -0.14
C ASN A 72 -4.82 20.03 -1.22
N PRO A 73 -3.73 20.83 -1.24
CA PRO A 73 -3.60 21.98 -2.14
C PRO A 73 -3.46 21.57 -3.61
N ARG A 74 -3.07 20.33 -3.90
CA ARG A 74 -2.95 19.81 -5.27
C ARG A 74 -4.30 19.33 -5.81
N GLY A 75 -5.33 19.28 -4.98
CA GLY A 75 -6.62 18.69 -5.32
C GLY A 75 -6.52 17.18 -5.61
N GLY A 76 -7.49 16.67 -6.36
CA GLY A 76 -7.58 15.26 -6.73
C GLY A 76 -8.56 14.46 -5.87
N VAL A 77 -9.18 13.46 -6.49
CA VAL A 77 -10.06 12.51 -5.81
C VAL A 77 -9.19 11.42 -5.19
N LEU A 78 -9.44 11.04 -3.94
CA LEU A 78 -8.66 10.03 -3.22
C LEU A 78 -7.16 10.36 -3.15
N SER A 79 -6.82 11.65 -3.04
CA SER A 79 -5.44 12.13 -2.85
C SER A 79 -5.09 12.35 -1.37
N ASP A 80 -5.89 11.77 -0.48
CA ASP A 80 -5.76 11.83 0.98
C ASP A 80 -4.49 11.08 1.42
N HIS A 81 -3.67 11.72 2.26
CA HIS A 81 -2.48 11.09 2.84
C HIS A 81 -1.94 11.86 4.05
N PHE A 82 -1.37 11.14 5.01
CA PHE A 82 -0.50 11.69 6.04
C PHE A 82 0.96 11.78 5.57
N ASN A 83 1.62 12.93 5.83
CA ASN A 83 3.05 13.12 5.64
C ASN A 83 3.78 13.21 7.00
N PRO A 84 4.56 12.18 7.40
CA PRO A 84 5.33 12.18 8.65
C PRO A 84 6.46 13.21 8.72
N GLN A 85 6.98 13.67 7.58
CA GLN A 85 8.09 14.64 7.56
C GLN A 85 7.62 16.05 7.91
N THR A 86 6.40 16.40 7.49
CA THR A 86 5.82 17.72 7.73
C THR A 86 4.78 17.73 8.84
N ASN A 87 4.41 16.56 9.39
CA ASN A 87 3.33 16.42 10.37
C ASN A 87 1.98 16.96 9.86
N VAL A 88 1.71 16.78 8.57
CA VAL A 88 0.49 17.28 7.91
C VAL A 88 -0.33 16.13 7.35
N VAL A 89 -1.63 16.16 7.62
CA VAL A 89 -2.64 15.31 7.00
C VAL A 89 -3.31 16.11 5.90
N ASN A 90 -3.11 15.68 4.65
CA ASN A 90 -3.78 16.27 3.50
C ASN A 90 -5.05 15.47 3.22
N LEU A 91 -6.21 16.12 3.25
CA LEU A 91 -7.48 15.52 2.85
C LEU A 91 -7.95 16.11 1.53
N SER A 92 -8.40 15.30 0.60
CA SER A 92 -9.03 15.75 -0.64
C SER A 92 -10.25 16.63 -0.32
N LYS A 93 -10.55 17.60 -1.20
CA LYS A 93 -11.67 18.53 -1.00
C LYS A 93 -13.00 17.83 -0.66
N GLU A 94 -13.26 16.73 -1.34
CA GLU A 94 -14.48 15.93 -1.14
C GLU A 94 -14.55 15.33 0.26
N VAL A 95 -13.42 14.90 0.82
CA VAL A 95 -13.32 14.32 2.16
C VAL A 95 -13.29 15.41 3.22
N TYR A 96 -12.51 16.47 3.00
CA TYR A 96 -12.32 17.56 3.95
C TYR A 96 -13.66 18.21 4.34
N TYR A 97 -14.50 18.54 3.36
CA TYR A 97 -15.83 19.13 3.60
C TYR A 97 -16.98 18.11 3.61
N GLY A 98 -16.74 16.87 3.17
CA GLY A 98 -17.79 15.87 2.99
C GLY A 98 -18.31 15.31 4.31
N LYS A 99 -19.63 15.24 4.46
CA LYS A 99 -20.33 14.70 5.63
C LYS A 99 -20.79 13.25 5.45
N THR A 100 -20.02 12.48 4.70
CA THR A 100 -20.44 11.15 4.20
C THR A 100 -19.67 10.04 4.90
N ILE A 101 -20.20 8.82 4.82
CA ILE A 101 -19.54 7.64 5.40
C ILE A 101 -18.14 7.50 4.82
N ALA A 102 -17.97 7.68 3.50
CA ALA A 102 -16.65 7.63 2.87
C ALA A 102 -15.70 8.69 3.42
N SER A 103 -16.17 9.93 3.60
CA SER A 103 -15.34 11.03 4.12
C SER A 103 -14.87 10.77 5.54
N ALA A 104 -15.78 10.31 6.42
CA ALA A 104 -15.44 9.95 7.79
C ALA A 104 -14.45 8.77 7.85
N SER A 105 -14.66 7.74 7.02
CA SER A 105 -13.78 6.56 6.97
C SER A 105 -12.38 6.90 6.48
N ILE A 106 -12.24 7.71 5.43
CA ILE A 106 -10.94 8.11 4.89
C ILE A 106 -10.20 8.99 5.89
N ALA A 107 -10.87 9.98 6.47
CA ALA A 107 -10.26 10.80 7.52
C ALA A 107 -9.78 9.95 8.71
N ALA A 108 -10.59 9.01 9.18
CA ALA A 108 -10.20 8.10 10.25
C ALA A 108 -9.02 7.18 9.85
N HIS A 109 -8.96 6.72 8.61
CA HIS A 109 -7.84 5.93 8.08
C HIS A 109 -6.52 6.72 8.12
N GLU A 110 -6.53 7.97 7.65
CA GLU A 110 -5.34 8.82 7.65
C GLU A 110 -4.87 9.17 9.06
N ILE A 111 -5.80 9.44 9.98
CA ILE A 111 -5.45 9.63 11.39
C ILE A 111 -4.96 8.33 12.04
N GLY A 112 -5.39 7.16 11.54
CA GLY A 112 -4.80 5.87 11.92
C GLY A 112 -3.29 5.82 11.66
N HIS A 113 -2.83 6.32 10.49
CA HIS A 113 -1.39 6.44 10.20
C HIS A 113 -0.68 7.40 11.14
N VAL A 114 -1.35 8.49 11.52
CA VAL A 114 -0.83 9.45 12.51
C VAL A 114 -0.65 8.79 13.88
N LEU A 115 -1.63 8.02 14.35
CA LEU A 115 -1.55 7.30 15.63
C LEU A 115 -0.41 6.28 15.60
N GLN A 116 -0.31 5.49 14.52
CA GLN A 116 0.78 4.54 14.36
C GLN A 116 2.16 5.23 14.38
N TYR A 117 2.26 6.42 13.79
CA TYR A 117 3.48 7.22 13.83
C TYR A 117 3.75 7.78 15.24
N HIS A 118 2.74 8.32 15.91
CA HIS A 118 2.82 8.86 17.28
C HIS A 118 3.22 7.79 18.30
N GLU A 119 2.67 6.59 18.20
CA GLU A 119 2.97 5.46 19.08
C GLU A 119 4.28 4.74 18.74
N GLN A 120 5.01 5.20 17.71
CA GLN A 120 6.21 4.53 17.18
C GLN A 120 5.97 3.05 16.91
N TYR A 121 4.87 2.74 16.22
CA TYR A 121 4.42 1.36 16.00
C TYR A 121 5.53 0.50 15.38
N GLY A 122 6.07 -0.43 16.18
CA GLY A 122 7.32 -1.13 15.89
C GLY A 122 7.30 -1.93 14.59
N PHE A 123 6.14 -2.43 14.16
CA PHE A 123 5.98 -3.14 12.88
C PHE A 123 6.23 -2.26 11.67
N ILE A 124 5.84 -0.98 11.70
CA ILE A 124 6.13 -0.03 10.59
C ILE A 124 7.61 0.30 10.56
N GLY A 125 8.23 0.46 11.73
CA GLY A 125 9.68 0.61 11.86
C GLY A 125 10.42 -0.60 11.27
N LEU A 126 9.98 -1.82 11.58
CA LEU A 126 10.53 -3.05 11.02
C LEU A 126 10.35 -3.11 9.50
N ARG A 127 9.13 -2.90 9.01
CA ARG A 127 8.82 -2.86 7.56
C ARG A 127 9.71 -1.86 6.83
N ASN A 128 9.85 -0.65 7.34
CA ASN A 128 10.65 0.40 6.70
C ASN A 128 12.15 0.07 6.67
N ARG A 129 12.66 -0.67 7.66
CA ARG A 129 14.05 -1.16 7.67
C ARG A 129 14.28 -2.30 6.68
N VAL A 130 13.29 -3.17 6.50
CA VAL A 130 13.36 -4.31 5.56
C VAL A 130 13.13 -3.87 4.12
N LEU A 131 12.31 -2.83 3.88
CA LEU A 131 11.95 -2.33 2.55
C LEU A 131 13.15 -2.13 1.59
N PRO A 132 14.24 -1.42 1.93
CA PRO A 132 15.36 -1.25 1.00
C PRO A 132 16.03 -2.59 0.64
N LEU A 133 16.13 -3.51 1.60
CA LEU A 133 16.66 -4.85 1.36
C LEU A 133 15.71 -5.66 0.47
N ALA A 134 14.39 -5.58 0.70
CA ALA A 134 13.38 -6.24 -0.13
C ALA A 134 13.39 -5.72 -1.57
N MET A 135 13.62 -4.42 -1.80
CA MET A 135 13.75 -3.86 -3.15
C MET A 135 15.00 -4.40 -3.88
N ILE A 136 16.14 -4.44 -3.21
CA ILE A 136 17.38 -5.02 -3.75
C ILE A 136 17.17 -6.51 -4.05
N SER A 137 16.59 -7.24 -3.10
CA SER A 137 16.27 -8.66 -3.24
C SER A 137 15.30 -8.92 -4.39
N SER A 138 14.28 -8.09 -4.58
CA SER A 138 13.30 -8.27 -5.67
C SER A 138 13.94 -8.06 -7.04
N GLN A 139 14.94 -7.19 -7.15
CA GLN A 139 15.61 -6.90 -8.41
C GLN A 139 16.74 -7.89 -8.73
N LEU A 140 17.51 -8.30 -7.71
CA LEU A 140 18.73 -9.11 -7.89
C LEU A 140 18.58 -10.55 -7.44
N GLY A 141 17.63 -10.88 -6.57
CA GLY A 141 17.55 -12.17 -5.88
C GLY A 141 17.51 -13.37 -6.82
N TRP A 142 16.62 -13.33 -7.83
CA TRP A 142 16.54 -14.39 -8.83
C TRP A 142 17.80 -14.48 -9.70
N THR A 143 18.34 -13.34 -10.13
CA THR A 143 19.55 -13.29 -10.96
C THR A 143 20.75 -13.86 -10.21
N VAL A 144 20.97 -13.45 -8.95
CA VAL A 144 22.08 -13.92 -8.12
C VAL A 144 21.94 -15.41 -7.80
N LEU A 145 20.73 -15.88 -7.48
CA LEU A 145 20.45 -17.30 -7.24
C LEU A 145 20.76 -18.15 -8.47
N MET A 146 20.32 -17.71 -9.66
CA MET A 146 20.57 -18.42 -10.91
C MET A 146 22.05 -18.41 -11.29
N ILE A 147 22.74 -17.27 -11.16
CA ILE A 147 24.19 -17.21 -11.41
C ILE A 147 24.94 -18.14 -10.45
N GLY A 148 24.60 -18.16 -9.17
CA GLY A 148 25.21 -19.08 -8.19
C GLY A 148 25.00 -20.54 -8.56
N LEU A 149 23.79 -20.91 -8.97
CA LEU A 149 23.45 -22.27 -9.40
C LEU A 149 24.23 -22.71 -10.65
N PHE A 150 24.34 -21.85 -11.67
CA PHE A 150 25.00 -22.20 -12.94
C PHE A 150 26.53 -22.06 -12.91
N SER A 151 27.06 -21.19 -12.05
CA SER A 151 28.52 -21.02 -11.89
C SER A 151 29.15 -22.03 -10.93
N GLY A 152 28.33 -22.78 -10.16
CA GLY A 152 28.80 -23.71 -9.14
C GLY A 152 29.40 -23.03 -7.90
N LEU A 153 29.15 -21.73 -7.70
CA LEU A 153 29.61 -20.99 -6.54
C LEU A 153 28.59 -21.08 -5.40
N ASP A 154 28.82 -22.00 -4.47
CA ASP A 154 27.95 -22.25 -3.31
C ASP A 154 27.67 -20.98 -2.49
N SER A 155 28.67 -20.11 -2.33
CA SER A 155 28.53 -18.83 -1.62
C SER A 155 27.54 -17.89 -2.30
N LEU A 156 27.57 -17.81 -3.63
CA LEU A 156 26.69 -16.94 -4.41
C LEU A 156 25.25 -17.49 -4.44
N PHE A 157 25.11 -18.81 -4.52
CA PHE A 157 23.83 -19.49 -4.44
C PHE A 157 23.14 -19.25 -3.08
N LEU A 158 23.90 -19.35 -1.99
CA LEU A 158 23.40 -19.10 -0.64
C LEU A 158 22.99 -17.63 -0.44
N ILE A 159 23.76 -16.68 -0.98
CA ILE A 159 23.36 -15.26 -1.01
C ILE A 159 22.04 -15.08 -1.77
N GLY A 160 21.86 -15.75 -2.92
CA GLY A 160 20.60 -15.73 -3.67
C GLY A 160 19.41 -16.24 -2.86
N ILE A 161 19.57 -17.34 -2.13
CA ILE A 161 18.53 -17.89 -1.23
C ILE A 161 18.18 -16.89 -0.13
N VAL A 162 19.17 -16.27 0.50
CA VAL A 162 18.95 -15.27 1.54
C VAL A 162 18.20 -14.06 0.99
N LEU A 163 18.57 -13.57 -0.20
CA LEU A 163 17.85 -12.46 -0.85
C LEU A 163 16.38 -12.82 -1.11
N ILE A 164 16.09 -14.02 -1.63
CA ILE A 164 14.72 -14.49 -1.85
C ILE A 164 13.96 -14.62 -0.52
N ALA A 165 14.60 -15.11 0.54
CA ALA A 165 13.98 -15.23 1.86
C ALA A 165 13.62 -13.86 2.47
N VAL A 166 14.44 -12.83 2.23
CA VAL A 166 14.13 -11.44 2.65
C VAL A 166 12.86 -10.91 1.98
N ILE A 167 12.55 -11.34 0.76
CA ILE A 167 11.27 -10.99 0.09
C ILE A 167 10.10 -11.56 0.89
N GLY A 168 10.21 -12.78 1.41
CA GLY A 168 9.14 -13.42 2.20
C GLY A 168 8.93 -12.81 3.60
N LEU A 169 9.87 -11.99 4.08
CA LEU A 169 9.74 -11.25 5.34
C LEU A 169 9.01 -9.90 5.17
N PHE A 170 8.77 -9.47 3.93
CA PHE A 170 8.08 -8.23 3.58
C PHE A 170 6.63 -8.48 3.18
#